data_AF-A0A9N9CTC2-F1
#
_entry.id   AF-A0A9N9CTC2-F1
#
_cell.length_a   1.000
_cell.length_b   1.000
_cell.length_c   1.000
_cell.angle_alpha   90.00
_cell.angle_beta   90.00
_cell.angle_gamma   90.00
#
_symmetry.space_group_name_H-M   'P 1'
#
loop_
_entity.id
_entity.type
_entity.pdbx_description
1 polymer ?
#
loop_
_entity_poly.entity_id
_entity_poly.type
_entity_poly.pdbx_seq_one_letter_code
_entity_poly.pdbx_strand_id
1 'polypeptide(L)'
;NIDYDVQSTKDSYSSLLVNRFWCKVTIPILWELPFGRYAKHNLKKKALCIRTYISCMDIEVRTFLTQNGFDLSSSPPQVTFDYPSFTHDFRIDNLYFLVCKLCSINSII
;
A
#
# COMPACT_ATOMS: atom_id res chain seq x y z
N ASN A 1 14.35 -3.57 -25.84
CA ASN A 1 14.34 -2.13 -25.53
C ASN A 1 13.77 -1.93 -24.12
N ILE A 2 14.49 -2.44 -23.10
CA ILE A 2 13.96 -2.68 -21.72
C ILE A 2 14.50 -1.62 -20.72
N ASP A 3 15.37 -0.71 -21.14
CA ASP A 3 16.02 0.27 -20.25
C ASP A 3 15.17 1.53 -19.91
N TYR A 4 14.07 1.78 -20.62
CA TYR A 4 13.29 3.01 -20.40
C TYR A 4 12.44 3.01 -19.10
N ASP A 5 12.19 1.83 -18.49
CA ASP A 5 11.25 1.69 -17.35
C ASP A 5 11.95 1.83 -15.97
N VAL A 6 13.23 1.45 -15.88
CA VAL A 6 13.99 1.47 -14.61
C VAL A 6 14.49 2.88 -14.26
N GLN A 7 14.76 3.72 -15.26
CA GLN A 7 15.19 5.10 -15.05
C GLN A 7 14.03 6.00 -14.60
N SER A 8 12.86 5.85 -15.25
CA SER A 8 11.62 6.59 -14.92
C SER A 8 11.20 6.40 -13.45
N THR A 9 11.35 5.18 -12.92
CA THR A 9 11.00 4.88 -11.54
C THR A 9 11.95 5.55 -10.53
N LYS A 10 13.27 5.58 -10.79
CA LYS A 10 14.25 6.28 -9.92
C LYS A 10 14.01 7.78 -9.86
N ASP A 11 13.74 8.41 -11.01
CA ASP A 11 13.52 9.85 -11.11
C ASP A 11 12.18 10.27 -10.47
N SER A 12 11.22 9.35 -10.42
CA SER A 12 9.96 9.56 -9.68
C SER A 12 10.20 9.61 -8.17
N TYR A 13 11.05 8.76 -7.58
CA TYR A 13 11.30 8.77 -6.13
C TYR A 13 12.05 10.02 -5.66
N SER A 14 12.99 10.55 -6.46
CA SER A 14 13.69 11.79 -6.12
C SER A 14 12.76 13.00 -6.15
N SER A 15 11.75 13.02 -7.03
CA SER A 15 10.73 14.09 -7.07
C SER A 15 9.93 14.21 -5.77
N LEU A 16 9.74 13.11 -5.02
CA LEU A 16 9.07 13.12 -3.70
C LEU A 16 9.83 13.92 -2.65
N LEU A 17 11.14 14.10 -2.83
CA LEU A 17 12.01 14.79 -1.88
C LEU A 17 12.16 16.27 -2.20
N VAL A 18 11.67 16.74 -3.35
CA VAL A 18 11.86 18.12 -3.82
C VAL A 18 10.96 19.09 -3.06
N ASN A 19 9.64 18.90 -3.09
CA ASN A 19 8.67 19.67 -2.31
C ASN A 19 7.27 19.02 -2.32
N ARG A 20 6.34 19.58 -1.53
CA ARG A 20 4.95 19.09 -1.41
C ARG A 20 4.18 19.09 -2.74
N PHE A 21 4.49 20.00 -3.66
CA PHE A 21 3.82 20.06 -4.95
C PHE A 21 4.16 18.84 -5.80
N TRP A 22 5.45 18.50 -5.92
CA TRP A 22 5.89 17.29 -6.63
C TRP A 22 5.34 16.02 -5.99
N CYS A 23 5.29 15.92 -4.65
CA CYS A 23 4.62 14.81 -3.98
C CYS A 23 3.16 14.62 -4.40
N LYS A 24 2.38 15.70 -4.54
CA LYS A 24 0.95 15.61 -4.92
C LYS A 24 0.74 15.04 -6.32
N VAL A 25 1.70 15.23 -7.23
CA VAL A 25 1.64 14.70 -8.60
C VAL A 25 2.17 13.28 -8.66
N THR A 26 3.30 13.02 -7.99
CA THR A 26 4.00 11.73 -8.08
C THR A 26 3.30 10.63 -7.28
N ILE A 27 2.71 10.93 -6.12
CA ILE A 27 2.06 9.91 -5.27
C ILE A 27 0.91 9.19 -5.99
N PRO A 28 -0.05 9.87 -6.65
CA PRO A 28 -1.10 9.19 -7.41
C PRO A 28 -0.55 8.25 -8.49
N ILE A 29 0.48 8.67 -9.23
CA ILE A 29 1.11 7.85 -10.28
C ILE A 29 1.76 6.59 -9.69
N LEU A 30 2.50 6.74 -8.59
CA LEU A 30 3.12 5.59 -7.91
C LEU A 30 2.09 4.62 -7.31
N TRP A 31 0.90 5.12 -6.97
CA TRP A 31 -0.19 4.37 -6.35
C TRP A 31 -1.27 3.89 -7.33
N GLU A 32 -1.05 4.02 -8.64
CA GLU A 32 -1.96 3.53 -9.66
C GLU A 32 -2.05 1.98 -9.64
N LEU A 33 -0.90 1.31 -9.49
CA LEU A 33 -0.78 -0.16 -9.46
C LEU A 33 0.12 -0.64 -8.30
N PRO A 34 -0.28 -0.43 -7.03
CA PRO A 34 0.57 -0.73 -5.87
C PRO A 34 0.89 -2.23 -5.73
N PHE A 35 0.08 -3.08 -6.36
CA PHE A 35 0.22 -4.53 -6.34
C PHE A 35 0.49 -5.16 -7.72
N GLY A 36 0.85 -4.35 -8.72
CA GLY A 36 1.08 -4.79 -10.10
C GLY A 36 2.22 -5.83 -10.27
N ARG A 37 2.46 -6.24 -11.52
CA ARG A 37 3.44 -7.30 -11.88
C ARG A 37 4.85 -7.09 -11.32
N TYR A 38 5.26 -5.84 -11.09
CA TYR A 38 6.58 -5.51 -10.52
C TYR A 38 6.63 -5.64 -8.98
N ALA A 39 5.49 -5.66 -8.30
CA ALA A 39 5.39 -5.91 -6.87
C ALA A 39 5.29 -7.41 -6.51
N LYS A 40 5.15 -8.30 -7.52
CA LYS A 40 4.80 -9.72 -7.34
C LYS A 40 5.74 -10.48 -6.39
N HIS A 41 7.02 -10.11 -6.36
CA HIS A 41 8.05 -10.79 -5.56
C HIS A 41 8.43 -10.08 -4.25
N ASN A 42 7.89 -8.89 -3.97
CA ASN A 42 8.23 -8.14 -2.75
C ASN A 42 7.07 -8.13 -1.75
N LEU A 43 7.00 -9.19 -0.94
CA LEU A 43 5.99 -9.37 0.10
C LEU A 43 5.97 -8.23 1.13
N LYS A 44 7.14 -7.68 1.46
CA LYS A 44 7.26 -6.56 2.41
C LYS A 44 6.60 -5.30 1.84
N LYS A 45 6.86 -4.98 0.56
CA LYS A 45 6.24 -3.84 -0.11
C LYS A 45 4.71 -3.98 -0.17
N LYS A 46 4.20 -5.17 -0.49
CA LYS A 46 2.76 -5.46 -0.48
C LYS A 46 2.14 -5.26 0.90
N ALA A 47 2.79 -5.76 1.95
CA ALA A 47 2.32 -5.59 3.32
C ALA A 47 2.28 -4.11 3.75
N LEU A 48 3.27 -3.31 3.35
CA LEU A 48 3.27 -1.86 3.59
C LEU A 48 2.13 -1.15 2.84
N CYS A 49 1.91 -1.48 1.56
CA CYS A 49 0.79 -0.92 0.81
C CYS A 49 -0.55 -1.25 1.47
N ILE A 50 -0.74 -2.52 1.85
CA ILE A 50 -1.92 -2.98 2.61
C ILE A 50 -2.10 -2.21 3.91
N ARG A 51 -1.02 -1.99 4.68
CA ARG A 51 -1.10 -1.26 5.94
C ARG A 51 -1.56 0.18 5.72
N THR A 52 -1.01 0.84 4.70
CA THR A 52 -1.43 2.20 4.31
C THR A 52 -2.91 2.22 3.88
N TYR A 53 -3.37 1.19 3.17
CA TYR A 53 -4.78 1.01 2.84
C TYR A 53 -5.67 0.92 4.07
N ILE A 54 -5.31 0.07 5.04
CA ILE A 54 -6.06 -0.08 6.31
C ILE A 54 -6.10 1.25 7.07
N SER A 55 -5.01 2.03 7.07
CA SER A 55 -5.02 3.36 7.68
C SER A 55 -5.99 4.34 7.02
N CYS A 56 -6.31 4.17 5.73
CA CYS A 56 -7.30 4.98 5.01
C CYS A 56 -8.74 4.53 5.28
N MET A 57 -8.97 3.37 5.94
CA MET A 57 -10.30 2.88 6.24
C MET A 57 -10.93 3.62 7.43
N ASP A 58 -12.26 3.59 7.45
CA ASP A 58 -13.06 4.17 8.53
C ASP A 58 -12.81 3.50 9.88
N ILE A 59 -13.11 4.24 10.95
CA ILE A 59 -12.82 3.81 12.32
C ILE A 59 -13.53 2.50 12.67
N GLU A 60 -14.73 2.27 12.14
CA GLU A 60 -15.54 1.06 12.34
C GLU A 60 -14.81 -0.16 11.80
N VAL A 61 -14.27 -0.06 10.57
CA VAL A 61 -13.54 -1.16 9.92
C VAL A 61 -12.25 -1.45 10.67
N ARG A 62 -11.50 -0.42 11.05
CA ARG A 62 -10.26 -0.60 11.82
C ARG A 62 -10.52 -1.20 13.20
N THR A 63 -11.60 -0.78 13.86
CA THR A 63 -12.04 -1.34 15.15
C THR A 63 -12.39 -2.82 15.00
N PHE A 64 -13.17 -3.16 13.96
CA PHE A 64 -13.51 -4.55 13.66
C PHE A 64 -12.25 -5.40 13.45
N LEU A 65 -11.27 -4.90 12.69
CA LEU A 65 -10.02 -5.61 12.47
C LEU A 65 -9.24 -5.82 13.79
N THR A 66 -9.07 -4.78 14.60
CA THR A 66 -8.38 -4.90 15.90
C THR A 66 -9.06 -5.89 16.84
N GLN A 67 -10.40 -5.86 16.90
CA GLN A 67 -11.19 -6.80 17.71
C GLN A 67 -11.05 -8.26 17.25
N ASN A 68 -10.74 -8.49 15.98
CA ASN A 68 -10.49 -9.81 15.40
C ASN A 68 -9.00 -10.20 15.40
N GLY A 69 -8.19 -9.57 16.25
CA GLY A 69 -6.80 -9.97 16.49
C GLY A 69 -5.76 -9.32 15.57
N PHE A 70 -6.14 -8.32 14.76
CA PHE A 70 -5.18 -7.61 13.92
C PHE A 70 -4.46 -6.49 14.67
N ASP A 71 -3.15 -6.60 14.76
CA ASP A 71 -2.31 -5.52 15.29
C ASP A 71 -2.19 -4.37 14.28
N LEU A 72 -2.92 -3.29 14.55
CA LEU A 72 -2.85 -2.04 13.80
C LEU A 72 -1.96 -0.99 14.47
N SER A 73 -1.25 -1.31 15.55
CA SER A 73 -0.39 -0.35 16.28
C SER A 73 0.73 0.25 15.40
N SER A 74 1.20 -0.53 14.43
CA SER A 74 2.21 -0.09 13.45
C SER A 74 1.64 0.70 12.27
N SER A 75 0.32 0.84 12.19
CA SER A 75 -0.35 1.60 11.13
C SER A 75 -0.36 3.09 11.49
N PRO A 76 -0.06 3.99 10.53
CA PRO A 76 -0.11 5.42 10.82
C PRO A 76 -1.53 5.85 11.22
N PRO A 77 -1.67 6.68 12.27
CA PRO A 77 -2.98 7.12 12.78
C PRO A 77 -3.68 8.10 11.84
N GLN A 78 -2.92 8.75 10.96
CA GLN A 78 -3.41 9.67 9.94
C GLN A 78 -2.72 9.41 8.61
N VAL A 79 -3.51 9.40 7.54
CA VAL A 79 -3.00 9.27 6.17
C VAL A 79 -2.86 10.63 5.51
N THR A 80 -1.74 10.84 4.83
CA THR A 80 -1.43 12.11 4.16
C THR A 80 -2.22 12.30 2.86
N PHE A 81 -2.65 11.19 2.26
CA PHE A 81 -3.39 11.15 1.01
C PHE A 81 -4.46 10.07 1.08
N ASP A 82 -5.50 10.21 0.27
CA ASP A 82 -6.50 9.18 0.02
C ASP A 82 -5.93 8.16 -0.98
N TYR A 83 -5.04 7.28 -0.50
CA TYR A 83 -4.38 6.29 -1.33
C TYR A 83 -5.35 5.33 -2.07
N PRO A 84 -6.47 4.87 -1.45
CA PRO A 84 -7.48 4.09 -2.17
C PRO A 84 -7.99 4.77 -3.44
N SER A 85 -8.20 6.10 -3.42
CA SER A 85 -8.68 6.83 -4.60
C SER A 85 -7.73 6.81 -5.80
N PHE A 86 -6.45 6.51 -5.58
CA PHE A 86 -5.44 6.50 -6.66
C PHE A 86 -5.29 5.14 -7.32
N THR A 87 -5.80 4.08 -6.71
CA THR A 87 -5.58 2.73 -7.22
C THR A 87 -6.64 2.33 -8.23
N HIS A 88 -6.17 1.98 -9.43
CA HIS A 88 -7.05 1.56 -10.51
C HIS A 88 -7.50 0.10 -10.40
N ASP A 89 -6.73 -0.75 -9.70
CA ASP A 89 -6.92 -2.20 -9.75
C ASP A 89 -6.68 -2.87 -8.38
N PHE A 90 -7.63 -2.73 -7.45
CA PHE A 90 -7.64 -3.51 -6.22
C PHE A 90 -8.19 -4.92 -6.50
N ARG A 91 -7.35 -5.76 -7.10
CA ARG A 91 -7.75 -7.12 -7.45
C ARG A 91 -7.90 -8.04 -6.25
N ILE A 92 -8.74 -9.06 -6.41
CA ILE A 92 -9.03 -10.10 -5.41
C ILE A 92 -7.76 -10.86 -4.98
N ASP A 93 -6.72 -10.98 -5.82
CA ASP A 93 -5.44 -11.59 -5.41
C ASP A 93 -4.73 -10.81 -4.31
N ASN A 94 -4.94 -9.48 -4.24
CA ASN A 94 -4.42 -8.65 -3.16
C ASN A 94 -5.21 -8.84 -1.86
N LEU A 95 -6.53 -9.01 -1.98
CA LEU A 95 -7.41 -9.36 -0.87
C LEU A 95 -7.12 -10.78 -0.34
N TYR A 96 -6.89 -11.73 -1.23
CA TYR A 96 -6.47 -13.08 -0.88
C TYR A 96 -5.12 -13.07 -0.17
N PHE A 97 -4.14 -12.30 -0.68
CA PHE A 97 -2.85 -12.14 0.00
C PHE A 97 -3.00 -11.52 1.40
N LEU A 98 -3.86 -10.51 1.52
CA LEU A 98 -4.25 -9.92 2.80
C LEU A 98 -4.76 -11.02 3.73
N VAL A 99 -5.83 -11.72 3.35
CA VAL A 99 -6.46 -12.78 4.15
C VAL A 99 -5.46 -13.89 4.50
N CYS A 100 -4.66 -14.37 3.55
CA CYS A 100 -3.66 -15.41 3.82
C CYS A 100 -2.58 -14.96 4.82
N LYS A 101 -2.12 -13.71 4.74
CA LYS A 101 -1.12 -13.20 5.68
C LYS A 101 -1.74 -12.96 7.05
N LEU A 102 -2.95 -12.45 7.09
CA LEU A 102 -3.78 -12.28 8.29
C LEU A 102 -4.01 -13.64 8.99
N CYS A 103 -4.36 -14.70 8.25
CA CYS A 103 -4.49 -16.07 8.78
C CYS A 103 -3.15 -16.65 9.28
N SER A 104 -2.05 -16.35 8.60
CA SER A 104 -0.72 -16.84 9.00
C SER A 104 -0.19 -16.17 10.27
N ILE A 105 -0.66 -14.95 10.61
CA ILE A 105 -0.33 -14.27 11.87
C ILE A 105 -1.16 -14.85 13.02
N ASN A 106 -2.44 -15.16 12.78
CA ASN A 106 -3.32 -15.81 13.77
C ASN A 106 -2.97 -17.28 14.05
N SER A 107 -2.16 -17.93 13.20
CA SER A 107 -1.67 -19.31 13.43
C SER A 107 -0.38 -19.38 14.26
N ILE A 108 0.17 -18.24 14.69
CA ILE A 108 1.38 -18.13 15.53
C ILE A 108 1.05 -17.45 16.88
N ILE A 109 -0.22 -17.48 17.29
CA ILE A 109 -0.61 -17.35 18.70
C ILE A 109 -0.50 -18.74 19.33
#